data_AF-A0A286AKM3-F1
#
_entry.id   AF-A0A286AKM3-F1
#
_cell.length_a   1.000
_cell.length_b   1.000
_cell.length_c   1.000
_cell.angle_alpha   90.00
_cell.angle_beta   90.00
_cell.angle_gamma   90.00
#
_symmetry.space_group_name_H-M   'P 1'
#
loop_
_entity.id
_entity.type
_entity.pdbx_description
1 polymer ?
#
loop_
_entity_poly.entity_id
_entity_poly.type
_entity_poly.pdbx_seq_one_letter_code
_entity_poly.pdbx_strand_id
1 'polypeptide(L)'
;MTQFTKLNNLYWRIRYTRNKSEKRKFYRYVFKEKKRLIESGVDKEELRLLCSALSNTLNLHAERRLSQSREDNFQVVDYYAY
;
A
#
# COMPACT_ATOMS: atom_id res chain seq x y z
N MET A 1 -12.87 1.37 -6.01
CA MET A 1 -11.41 1.63 -5.84
C MET A 1 -11.14 2.94 -5.07
N THR A 2 -11.71 3.16 -3.88
CA THR A 2 -11.54 4.42 -3.12
C THR A 2 -10.77 4.26 -1.80
N GLN A 3 -10.60 3.03 -1.32
CA GLN A 3 -10.06 2.75 0.01
C GLN A 3 -8.60 3.23 0.17
N PHE A 4 -7.79 3.16 -0.90
CA PHE A 4 -6.36 3.50 -0.89
C PHE A 4 -6.02 4.91 -1.43
N THR A 5 -7.02 5.68 -1.90
CA THR A 5 -6.78 6.98 -2.54
C THR A 5 -6.01 7.94 -1.64
N LYS A 6 -6.32 7.96 -0.34
CA LYS A 6 -5.62 8.78 0.64
C LYS A 6 -4.16 8.36 0.82
N LEU A 7 -3.88 7.06 0.85
CA LEU A 7 -2.53 6.52 0.95
C LEU A 7 -1.71 6.89 -0.30
N ASN A 8 -2.29 6.73 -1.49
CA ASN A 8 -1.66 7.13 -2.77
C ASN A 8 -1.30 8.61 -2.78
N ASN A 9 -2.23 9.49 -2.38
CA ASN A 9 -1.99 10.93 -2.34
C ASN A 9 -0.87 11.33 -1.37
N LEU A 10 -0.78 10.66 -0.22
CA LEU A 10 0.31 10.87 0.74
C LEU A 10 1.68 10.49 0.14
N TYR A 11 1.76 9.33 -0.53
CA TYR A 11 2.99 8.90 -1.18
C TYR A 11 3.38 9.78 -2.38
N TRP A 12 2.39 10.28 -3.13
CA TRP A 12 2.61 11.29 -4.16
C TRP A 12 3.23 12.57 -3.57
N ARG A 13 2.66 13.10 -2.47
CA ARG A 13 3.22 14.26 -1.76
C ARG A 13 4.67 14.00 -1.31
N ILE A 14 4.95 12.82 -0.74
CA ILE A 14 6.29 12.44 -0.27
C ILE A 14 7.31 12.44 -1.43
N ARG A 15 6.90 11.96 -2.61
CA ARG A 15 7.76 11.85 -3.79
C ARG A 15 8.21 13.20 -4.31
N TYR A 16 7.27 14.13 -4.46
CA TYR A 16 7.54 15.44 -5.06
C TYR A 16 8.03 16.51 -4.05
N THR A 17 7.87 16.26 -2.76
CA THR A 17 8.37 17.17 -1.72
C THR A 17 9.89 17.04 -1.61
N ARG A 18 10.64 18.14 -1.74
CA ARG A 18 12.11 18.13 -1.48
C ARG A 18 12.46 18.39 -0.01
N ASN A 19 11.58 19.05 0.74
CA ASN A 19 11.79 19.40 2.15
C ASN A 19 11.73 18.16 3.06
N LYS A 20 12.82 17.88 3.78
CA LYS A 20 12.94 16.73 4.70
C LYS A 20 11.93 16.78 5.85
N SER A 21 11.60 17.95 6.37
CA SER A 21 10.64 18.09 7.48
C SER A 21 9.23 17.72 7.02
N GLU A 22 8.82 18.23 5.86
CA GLU A 22 7.52 17.90 5.25
C GLU A 22 7.45 16.42 4.88
N LYS A 23 8.52 15.81 4.34
CA LYS A 23 8.57 14.35 4.14
C LYS A 23 8.29 13.57 5.43
N ARG A 24 8.94 13.92 6.54
CA ARG A 24 8.70 13.27 7.84
C ARG A 24 7.26 13.45 8.32
N LYS A 25 6.69 14.64 8.12
CA LYS A 25 5.27 14.92 8.43
C LYS A 25 4.34 14.00 7.62
N PHE A 26 4.55 13.86 6.31
CA PHE A 26 3.73 12.97 5.50
C PHE A 26 3.92 11.49 5.85
N TYR A 27 5.14 11.03 6.19
CA TYR A 27 5.33 9.66 6.68
C TYR A 27 4.58 9.39 8.00
N ARG A 28 4.46 10.39 8.89
CA ARG A 28 3.60 10.27 10.08
C ARG A 28 2.12 10.12 9.71
N TYR A 29 1.65 10.82 8.68
CA TYR A 29 0.28 10.64 8.19
C TYR A 29 0.07 9.28 7.52
N VAL A 30 1.06 8.78 6.77
CA VAL A 30 1.03 7.41 6.22
C VAL A 30 0.89 6.39 7.34
N PHE A 31 1.65 6.52 8.44
CA PHE A 31 1.53 5.61 9.58
C PHE A 31 0.11 5.58 10.17
N LYS A 32 -0.51 6.76 10.39
CA LYS A 32 -1.89 6.85 10.87
C LYS A 32 -2.87 6.20 9.88
N GLU A 33 -2.68 6.42 8.59
CA GLU A 33 -3.55 5.85 7.56
C GLU A 33 -3.40 4.33 7.45
N LYS A 34 -2.18 3.81 7.56
CA LYS A 34 -1.94 2.35 7.61
C LYS A 34 -2.68 1.71 8.78
N LYS A 35 -2.63 2.33 9.96
CA LYS A 35 -3.34 1.85 11.14
C LYS A 35 -4.86 1.80 10.88
N ARG A 36 -5.44 2.88 10.34
CA ARG A 36 -6.86 2.95 9.94
C ARG A 36 -7.24 1.83 8.97
N LEU A 37 -6.40 1.56 7.97
CA LEU A 37 -6.68 0.52 6.97
C LEU A 37 -6.67 -0.89 7.59
N ILE A 38 -5.69 -1.18 8.45
CA ILE A 38 -5.62 -2.44 9.19
C ILE A 38 -6.85 -2.60 10.08
N GLU A 39 -7.24 -1.55 10.81
CA GLU A 39 -8.45 -1.55 11.64
C GLU A 39 -9.73 -1.75 10.82
N SER A 40 -9.76 -1.30 9.57
CA SER A 40 -10.87 -1.54 8.63
C SER A 40 -10.87 -2.93 7.98
N GLY A 41 -9.94 -3.81 8.36
CA GLY A 41 -9.86 -5.19 7.87
C GLY A 41 -9.01 -5.39 6.62
N VAL A 42 -8.20 -4.41 6.20
CA VAL A 42 -7.24 -4.59 5.11
C VAL A 42 -6.12 -5.53 5.55
N ASP A 43 -5.76 -6.47 4.69
CA ASP A 43 -4.66 -7.39 4.96
C ASP A 43 -3.32 -6.64 5.15
N LYS A 44 -2.55 -7.10 6.15
CA LYS A 44 -1.29 -6.45 6.52
C LYS A 44 -0.21 -6.65 5.47
N GLU A 45 -0.18 -7.81 4.81
CA GLU A 45 0.83 -8.10 3.79
C GLU A 45 0.52 -7.37 2.48
N GLU A 46 -0.75 -7.35 2.05
CA GLU A 46 -1.18 -6.50 0.93
C GLU A 46 -0.79 -5.04 1.17
N LEU A 47 -1.09 -4.51 2.35
CA LEU A 47 -0.76 -3.12 2.70
C LEU A 47 0.75 -2.87 2.72
N ARG A 48 1.56 -3.85 3.15
CA ARG A 48 3.03 -3.77 3.15
C ARG A 48 3.57 -3.71 1.73
N LEU A 49 3.06 -4.57 0.86
CA LEU A 49 3.44 -4.63 -0.56
C LEU A 49 3.05 -3.34 -1.28
N LEU A 50 1.83 -2.85 -1.06
CA LEU A 50 1.36 -1.57 -1.61
C LEU A 50 2.26 -0.41 -1.17
N CYS A 51 2.52 -0.26 0.14
CA CYS A 51 3.40 0.80 0.65
C CYS A 51 4.81 0.72 0.05
N SER A 52 5.34 -0.48 -0.14
CA SER A 52 6.65 -0.71 -0.75
C SER A 52 6.68 -0.23 -2.20
N ALA A 53 5.69 -0.62 -3.00
CA ALA A 53 5.53 -0.17 -4.38
C ALA A 53 5.36 1.36 -4.48
N LEU A 54 4.56 1.97 -3.62
CA LEU A 54 4.33 3.42 -3.61
C LEU A 54 5.57 4.21 -3.19
N SER A 55 6.32 3.70 -2.22
CA SER A 55 7.56 4.33 -1.74
C SER A 55 8.65 4.36 -2.81
N ASN A 56 8.67 3.36 -3.69
CA ASN A 56 9.70 3.17 -4.69
C ASN A 56 9.09 2.61 -5.98
N THR A 57 8.66 3.49 -6.88
CA THR A 57 8.03 3.10 -8.17
C THR A 57 8.92 2.32 -9.12
N LEU A 58 10.22 2.19 -8.81
CA LEU A 58 11.14 1.35 -9.58
C LEU A 58 11.38 -0.02 -8.93
N ASN A 59 10.69 -0.33 -7.83
CA ASN A 59 10.83 -1.61 -7.16
C ASN A 59 9.96 -2.69 -7.83
N LEU A 60 10.41 -3.12 -9.01
CA LEU A 60 9.79 -4.18 -9.82
C LEU A 60 9.50 -5.46 -9.01
N HIS A 61 10.35 -5.78 -8.02
CA HIS A 61 10.14 -6.93 -7.14
C HIS A 61 9.00 -6.75 -6.14
N ALA A 62 8.71 -5.51 -5.70
CA ALA A 62 7.56 -5.22 -4.86
C ALA A 62 6.26 -5.28 -5.68
N GLU A 63 6.27 -4.76 -6.91
CA GLU A 63 5.14 -4.86 -7.83
C GLU A 63 4.80 -6.31 -8.17
N ARG A 64 5.80 -7.14 -8.55
CA ARG A 64 5.58 -8.57 -8.82
C ARG A 64 4.97 -9.31 -7.64
N ARG A 65 5.45 -9.07 -6.41
CA ARG A 65 4.90 -9.70 -5.20
C ARG A 65 3.46 -9.26 -4.91
N LEU A 66 3.13 -8.00 -5.17
CA LEU A 66 1.76 -7.50 -5.02
C LEU A 66 0.81 -8.17 -6.03
N SER A 67 1.23 -8.31 -7.29
CA SER A 67 0.44 -9.01 -8.31
C SER A 67 0.23 -10.47 -7.95
N GLN A 68 1.28 -11.19 -7.55
CA GLN A 68 1.18 -12.59 -7.12
C GLN A 68 0.23 -12.75 -5.93
N SER A 69 0.36 -11.92 -4.89
CA SER A 69 -0.52 -11.97 -3.73
C SER A 69 -2.00 -11.73 -4.09
N ARG A 70 -2.28 -10.97 -5.15
CA ARG A 70 -3.65 -10.75 -5.64
C ARG A 70 -4.17 -11.95 -6.42
N GLU A 71 -3.33 -12.60 -7.23
CA GLU A 71 -3.66 -13.82 -7.96
C GLU A 71 -3.89 -15.01 -7.01
N ASP A 72 -3.04 -15.17 -6.00
CA ASP A 72 -3.17 -16.23 -4.99
C ASP A 72 -4.48 -16.09 -4.20
N ASN A 73 -4.81 -14.86 -3.79
CA ASN A 73 -6.09 -14.59 -3.12
C ASN A 73 -7.30 -14.87 -4.03
N PHE A 74 -7.19 -14.70 -5.34
CA PHE A 74 -8.26 -15.02 -6.28
C PHE A 74 -8.45 -16.54 -6.42
N GLN A 75 -7.36 -17.31 -6.56
CA GLN A 75 -7.43 -18.77 -6.66
C GLN A 75 -7.93 -19.46 -5.38
N VAL A 76 -7.57 -18.92 -4.21
CA VAL A 76 -8.05 -19.44 -2.93
C VAL A 76 -9.57 -19.31 -2.81
N VAL A 77 -10.15 -18.20 -3.26
CA VAL A 77 -11.61 -17.98 -3.22
C VAL A 77 -12.33 -18.97 -4.15
N ASP A 78 -11.80 -19.26 -5.33
CA ASP A 78 -12.36 -20.25 -6.25
C ASP A 78 -12.28 -21.69 -5.68
N TYR A 79 -11.20 -22.01 -4.97
CA TYR A 79 -11.00 -23.36 -4.40
C TYR A 79 -11.92 -23.67 -3.21
N TYR A 80 -12.34 -22.66 -2.45
CA TYR A 80 -13.29 -22.79 -1.35
C TYR A 80 -14.75 -22.50 -1.77
N ALA A 81 -15.01 -22.26 -3.06
CA ALA A 81 -16.36 -22.05 -3.61
C ALA A 81 -17.01 -23.33 -4.18
N TYR A 82 -16.37 -24.50 -4.03
CA TYR A 82 -16.89 -25.82 -4.36
C TYR A 82 -17.24 -26.64 -3.12
#